data_AF-A0A0K6G1W9-F1
#
_entry.id   AF-A0A0K6G1W9-F1
#
_cell.length_a   1.000
_cell.length_b   1.000
_cell.length_c   1.000
_cell.angle_alpha   90.00
_cell.angle_beta   90.00
_cell.angle_gamma   90.00
#
_symmetry.space_group_name_H-M   'P 1'
#
loop_
_entity.id
_entity.type
_entity.pdbx_description
1 polymer ?
#
loop_
_entity_poly.entity_id
_entity_poly.type
_entity_poly.pdbx_seq_one_letter_code
_entity_poly.pdbx_strand_id
1 'polypeptide(L)'
;MTIVPGTYRIKNAKSWTTFDQSRKNHNVIHGWQERTDQQNQHWYVQPLGGDGAFHIKNVETGQYASVDGGHNGSKLHGSGNPSTWYLPQQGDGSVFITLAGSNYVVDLDMGKADNGTAIHLWEKTGAKQQHWFFEKINDNPGQGQQPYQQQQQQQYQPPPQQQYQPPPQQNYQPPPQQQQQQPQQPQQPQQPQQPQCPVSPGTYFLKNVKTGTVIDLSRGAADEGADVFGYDHNGGNNQKWLLQPSGNGQNMTLRNVQTNTYASFPGQSFAQGILVKASNHPQEFTITSADRGFYIQPTQQPGYVLDLVHGSKDNGTKICVWQNNQQDNQKWYFERA
;
A
#
# COMPACT_ATOMS: atom_id res chain seq x y z
N MET A 1 -5.41 14.27 6.89
CA MET A 1 -5.60 13.27 7.95
C MET A 1 -4.27 13.14 8.68
N THR A 2 -4.21 12.77 9.96
CA THR A 2 -2.98 12.71 10.77
C THR A 2 -2.33 11.33 10.72
N ILE A 3 -1.01 11.25 10.91
CA ILE A 3 -0.33 9.96 11.12
C ILE A 3 -0.89 9.29 12.36
N VAL A 4 -1.32 8.03 12.21
CA VAL A 4 -1.82 7.20 13.30
C VAL A 4 -0.71 6.31 13.87
N PRO A 5 -0.82 5.83 15.11
CA PRO A 5 0.09 4.82 15.63
C PRO A 5 0.18 3.58 14.73
N GLY A 6 1.36 2.99 14.65
CA GLY A 6 1.61 1.77 13.86
C GLY A 6 3.06 1.66 13.40
N THR A 7 3.38 0.57 12.72
CA THR A 7 4.68 0.34 12.11
C THR A 7 4.67 0.77 10.65
N TYR A 8 5.70 1.51 10.26
CA TYR A 8 5.82 2.13 8.96
C TYR A 8 7.18 1.84 8.32
N ARG A 9 7.18 1.79 6.99
CA ARG A 9 8.36 2.10 6.19
C ARG A 9 8.32 3.59 5.85
N ILE A 10 9.38 4.32 6.19
CA ILE A 10 9.43 5.78 6.00
C ILE A 10 10.33 6.06 4.80
N LYS A 11 9.82 6.75 3.78
CA LYS A 11 10.50 6.97 2.49
C LYS A 11 10.69 8.44 2.21
N ASN A 12 11.86 8.83 1.72
CA ASN A 12 12.10 10.20 1.31
C ASN A 12 11.34 10.53 0.01
N ALA A 13 10.64 11.66 -0.04
CA ALA A 13 9.82 12.05 -1.18
C ALA A 13 10.63 12.44 -2.44
N LYS A 14 11.93 12.73 -2.30
CA LYS A 14 12.80 13.08 -3.44
C LYS A 14 13.49 11.85 -4.04
N SER A 15 14.09 11.01 -3.20
CA SER A 15 14.97 9.92 -3.65
C SER A 15 14.36 8.53 -3.58
N TRP A 16 13.21 8.37 -2.91
CA TRP A 16 12.60 7.06 -2.64
C TRP A 16 13.44 6.12 -1.75
N THR A 17 14.54 6.59 -1.19
CA THR A 17 15.31 5.84 -0.19
C THR A 17 14.55 5.78 1.13
N THR A 18 14.63 4.64 1.80
CA THR A 18 14.04 4.39 3.10
C THR A 18 14.91 4.95 4.23
N PHE A 19 14.23 5.35 5.29
CA PHE A 19 14.79 5.62 6.60
C PHE A 19 15.31 4.29 7.16
N ASP A 20 16.62 4.07 7.11
CA ASP A 20 17.25 2.79 7.44
C ASP A 20 18.19 2.97 8.63
N GLN A 21 18.11 2.05 9.59
CA GLN A 21 19.11 1.93 10.63
C GLN A 21 20.18 0.91 10.21
N SER A 22 21.43 1.34 10.11
CA SER A 22 22.52 0.50 9.63
C SER A 22 22.77 -0.70 10.55
N ARG A 23 22.64 -1.92 10.02
CA ARG A 23 23.02 -3.15 10.75
C ARG A 23 24.51 -3.31 11.02
N LYS A 24 25.36 -2.56 10.28
CA LYS A 24 26.81 -2.55 10.53
C LYS A 24 27.17 -1.69 11.75
N ASN A 25 26.37 -0.66 12.00
CA ASN A 25 26.55 0.26 13.09
C ASN A 25 25.19 0.87 13.44
N HIS A 26 24.53 0.32 14.46
CA HIS A 26 23.18 0.74 14.85
C HIS A 26 23.09 2.20 15.30
N ASN A 27 24.21 2.90 15.50
CA ASN A 27 24.23 4.34 15.74
C ASN A 27 24.05 5.16 14.44
N VAL A 28 23.97 4.55 13.26
CA VAL A 28 23.80 5.26 12.00
C VAL A 28 22.38 5.07 11.48
N ILE A 29 21.69 6.19 11.27
CA ILE A 29 20.46 6.25 10.49
C ILE A 29 20.76 7.00 9.20
N HIS A 30 20.39 6.40 8.06
CA HIS A 30 20.71 6.94 6.74
C HIS A 30 19.65 6.58 5.69
N GLY A 31 19.70 7.26 4.55
CA GLY A 31 18.94 6.87 3.37
C GLY A 31 19.53 5.60 2.77
N TRP A 32 18.68 4.60 2.54
CA TRP A 32 19.08 3.36 1.86
C TRP A 32 18.01 2.92 0.86
N GLN A 33 18.38 2.13 -0.14
CA GLN A 33 17.41 1.50 -1.03
C GLN A 33 16.43 0.64 -0.23
N GLU A 34 15.16 0.66 -0.62
CA GLU A 34 14.15 -0.16 0.01
C GLU A 34 14.47 -1.65 -0.10
N ARG A 35 14.27 -2.38 1.00
CA ARG A 35 14.28 -3.84 1.04
C ARG A 35 13.07 -4.33 1.83
N THR A 36 12.20 -5.08 1.17
CA THR A 36 10.85 -5.38 1.65
C THR A 36 10.82 -6.29 2.89
N ASP A 37 11.86 -7.11 3.09
CA ASP A 37 11.99 -8.09 4.16
C ASP A 37 12.87 -7.62 5.34
N GLN A 38 13.32 -6.37 5.35
CA GLN A 38 14.33 -5.91 6.31
C GLN A 38 13.73 -5.09 7.45
N GLN A 39 13.70 -5.68 8.66
CA GLN A 39 13.12 -5.05 9.86
C GLN A 39 13.85 -3.79 10.32
N ASN A 40 15.14 -3.63 9.98
CA ASN A 40 15.90 -2.40 10.25
C ASN A 40 15.40 -1.17 9.46
N GLN A 41 14.49 -1.35 8.50
CA GLN A 41 13.80 -0.29 7.76
C GLN A 41 12.35 -0.07 8.23
N HIS A 42 11.91 -0.79 9.26
CA HIS A 42 10.55 -0.68 9.80
C HIS A 42 10.60 0.08 11.12
N TRP A 43 9.71 1.06 11.26
CA TRP A 43 9.71 1.99 12.38
C TRP A 43 8.32 2.09 12.98
N TYR A 44 8.22 1.73 14.26
CA TYR A 44 7.02 1.92 15.05
C TYR A 44 6.90 3.39 15.46
N VAL A 45 5.85 4.04 14.99
CA VAL A 45 5.45 5.40 15.37
C VAL A 45 4.62 5.29 16.64
N GLN A 46 5.28 5.49 17.78
CA GLN A 46 4.73 5.32 19.12
C GLN A 46 4.14 6.64 19.63
N PRO A 47 2.83 6.72 19.92
CA PRO A 47 2.23 7.92 20.50
C PRO A 47 2.66 8.11 21.96
N LEU A 48 2.81 9.35 22.40
CA LEU A 48 3.12 9.70 23.79
C LEU A 48 1.88 10.03 24.64
N GLY A 49 0.70 10.05 24.02
CA GLY A 49 -0.52 10.58 24.62
C GLY A 49 -0.53 12.11 24.63
N GLY A 50 -1.72 12.72 24.67
CA GLY A 50 -1.85 14.19 24.72
C GLY A 50 -1.73 14.88 23.35
N ASP A 51 -0.76 15.78 23.23
CA ASP A 51 -0.59 16.82 22.19
C ASP A 51 -0.21 16.33 20.77
N GLY A 52 -0.29 15.02 20.52
CA GLY A 52 0.02 14.43 19.21
C GLY A 52 1.52 14.25 18.93
N ALA A 53 2.36 14.21 19.97
CA ALA A 53 3.77 13.88 19.85
C ALA A 53 4.05 12.35 19.76
N PHE A 54 5.15 12.00 19.10
CA PHE A 54 5.56 10.63 18.84
C PHE A 54 7.03 10.35 19.18
N HIS A 55 7.33 9.09 19.49
CA HIS A 55 8.65 8.51 19.32
C HIS A 55 8.66 7.62 18.06
N ILE A 56 9.80 7.53 17.38
CA ILE A 56 9.97 6.67 16.20
C ILE A 56 10.98 5.58 16.56
N LYS A 57 10.52 4.34 16.71
CA LYS A 57 11.29 3.22 17.24
C LYS A 57 11.57 2.18 16.16
N ASN A 58 12.82 1.82 15.95
CA ASN A 58 13.19 0.77 15.02
C ASN A 58 12.65 -0.59 15.49
N VAL A 59 12.03 -1.35 14.59
CA VAL A 59 11.41 -2.64 14.91
C VAL A 59 12.46 -3.70 15.23
N GLU A 60 13.59 -3.71 14.52
CA GLU A 60 14.63 -4.74 14.69
C GLU A 60 15.43 -4.53 15.97
N THR A 61 15.95 -3.31 16.18
CA THR A 61 16.86 -3.03 17.29
C THR A 61 16.14 -2.55 18.55
N GLY A 62 14.91 -2.05 18.42
CA GLY A 62 14.20 -1.36 19.49
C GLY A 62 14.77 0.01 19.85
N GLN A 63 15.78 0.52 19.13
CA GLN A 63 16.33 1.86 19.34
C GLN A 63 15.46 2.92 18.69
N TYR A 64 15.46 4.12 19.23
CA TYR A 64 14.74 5.26 18.70
C TYR A 64 15.59 6.04 17.70
N ALA A 65 14.92 6.63 16.71
CA ALA A 65 15.52 7.68 15.90
C ALA A 65 15.65 8.95 16.75
N SER A 66 16.89 9.30 17.07
CA SER A 66 17.22 10.35 18.01
C SER A 66 18.29 11.29 17.45
N VAL A 67 18.41 12.46 18.08
CA VAL A 67 19.38 13.51 17.75
C VAL A 67 19.98 14.08 19.03
N ASP A 68 21.26 14.44 18.98
CA ASP A 68 21.92 15.20 20.04
C ASP A 68 21.81 16.70 19.72
N GLY A 69 20.76 17.34 20.25
CA GLY A 69 20.49 18.76 20.03
C GLY A 69 19.88 19.09 18.66
N GLY A 70 19.31 20.29 18.54
CA GLY A 70 18.65 20.77 17.33
C GLY A 70 19.41 21.90 16.66
N HIS A 71 20.20 21.58 15.63
CA HIS A 71 20.80 22.56 14.71
C HIS A 71 20.95 21.94 13.32
N ASN A 72 21.25 22.78 12.32
CA ASN A 72 21.58 22.31 10.97
C ASN A 72 22.75 21.31 11.03
N GLY A 73 22.55 20.14 10.43
CA GLY A 73 23.53 19.05 10.39
C GLY A 73 23.54 18.12 11.60
N SER A 74 22.67 18.28 12.61
CA SER A 74 22.53 17.30 13.69
C SER A 74 22.11 15.95 13.11
N LYS A 75 23.00 14.96 13.13
CA LYS A 75 22.75 13.65 12.52
C LYS A 75 21.75 12.85 13.35
N LEU A 76 20.82 12.20 12.66
CA LEU A 76 19.98 11.20 13.30
C LEU A 76 20.80 9.94 13.56
N HIS A 77 20.57 9.34 14.72
CA HIS A 77 21.23 8.10 15.15
C HIS A 77 20.24 7.21 15.90
N GLY A 78 20.57 5.91 16.00
CA GLY A 78 19.87 5.00 16.89
C GLY A 78 20.28 5.23 18.35
N SER A 79 19.33 5.37 19.26
CA SER A 79 19.59 5.53 20.70
C SER A 79 18.55 4.82 21.56
N GLY A 80 18.93 4.43 22.78
CA GLY A 80 17.98 4.00 23.80
C GLY A 80 17.14 5.16 24.36
N ASN A 81 17.63 6.40 24.21
CA ASN A 81 16.95 7.61 24.63
C ASN A 81 16.23 8.23 23.42
N PRO A 82 14.89 8.38 23.45
CA PRO A 82 14.15 8.92 22.32
C PRO A 82 14.27 10.44 22.20
N SER A 83 14.27 10.93 20.97
CA SER A 83 13.82 12.30 20.67
C SER A 83 12.31 12.33 20.44
N THR A 84 11.68 13.46 20.77
CA THR A 84 10.25 13.69 20.56
C THR A 84 9.99 14.35 19.21
N TRP A 85 9.06 13.79 18.44
CA TRP A 85 8.74 14.22 17.08
C TRP A 85 7.27 14.62 16.93
N TYR A 86 7.01 15.69 16.17
CA TYR A 86 5.69 15.96 15.60
C TYR A 86 5.69 15.61 14.11
N LEU A 87 4.57 15.05 13.64
CA LEU A 87 4.43 14.49 12.29
C LEU A 87 3.32 15.20 11.50
N PRO A 88 3.39 16.52 11.25
CA PRO A 88 2.38 17.21 10.46
C PRO A 88 2.35 16.70 9.02
N GLN A 89 1.24 16.05 8.68
CA GLN A 89 0.96 15.57 7.32
C GLN A 89 0.45 16.71 6.44
N GLN A 90 1.00 16.80 5.23
CA GLN A 90 0.69 17.81 4.22
C GLN A 90 -0.45 17.32 3.31
N GLY A 91 -0.99 18.21 2.48
CA GLY A 91 -2.10 17.90 1.57
C GLY A 91 -1.78 16.84 0.49
N ASP A 92 -0.50 16.70 0.14
CA ASP A 92 0.01 15.69 -0.80
C ASP A 92 0.30 14.32 -0.14
N GLY A 93 -0.01 14.19 1.15
CA GLY A 93 0.23 12.98 1.93
C GLY A 93 1.63 12.85 2.52
N SER A 94 2.56 13.74 2.18
CA SER A 94 3.90 13.76 2.76
C SER A 94 3.90 14.31 4.20
N VAL A 95 4.96 14.07 4.94
CA VAL A 95 5.09 14.38 6.37
C VAL A 95 6.43 15.08 6.61
N PHE A 96 6.41 16.17 7.38
CA PHE A 96 7.63 16.65 8.03
C PHE A 96 7.82 15.89 9.34
N ILE A 97 9.02 15.35 9.58
CA ILE A 97 9.38 14.80 10.88
C ILE A 97 10.06 15.93 11.65
N THR A 98 9.31 16.59 12.54
CA THR A 98 9.71 17.85 13.19
C THR A 98 10.19 17.59 14.61
N LEU A 99 11.39 18.04 14.95
CA LEU A 99 11.90 17.94 16.32
C LEU A 99 11.07 18.85 17.24
N ALA A 100 10.53 18.29 18.34
CA ALA A 100 9.68 19.02 19.27
C ALA A 100 10.37 20.28 19.83
N GLY A 101 9.60 21.38 19.93
CA GLY A 101 10.11 22.66 20.42
C GLY A 101 11.06 23.39 19.46
N SER A 102 11.14 22.99 18.19
CA SER A 102 12.05 23.60 17.21
C SER A 102 11.42 23.78 15.81
N ASN A 103 12.13 24.46 14.91
CA ASN A 103 11.80 24.55 13.48
C ASN A 103 12.68 23.62 12.61
N TYR A 104 13.37 22.66 13.23
CA TYR A 104 14.21 21.72 12.52
C TYR A 104 13.43 20.46 12.14
N VAL A 105 13.59 20.03 10.89
CA VAL A 105 12.95 18.85 10.33
C VAL A 105 14.00 17.86 9.84
N VAL A 106 13.63 16.58 9.80
CA VAL A 106 14.48 15.54 9.22
C VAL A 106 14.65 15.78 7.72
N ASP A 107 15.90 15.86 7.28
CA ASP A 107 16.35 16.13 5.92
C ASP A 107 17.27 14.98 5.46
N LEU A 108 17.08 14.51 4.23
CA LEU A 108 18.01 13.61 3.57
C LEU A 108 19.04 14.45 2.80
N ASP A 109 20.32 14.34 3.14
CA ASP A 109 21.39 15.22 2.64
C ASP A 109 21.35 15.37 1.10
N MET A 110 21.05 16.59 0.65
CA MET A 110 20.84 16.98 -0.77
C MET A 110 19.75 16.17 -1.52
N GLY A 111 19.03 15.28 -0.84
CA GLY A 111 18.08 14.33 -1.40
C GLY A 111 18.71 13.30 -2.34
N LYS A 112 19.93 12.87 -2.06
CA LYS A 112 20.63 11.86 -2.87
C LYS A 112 20.02 10.47 -2.69
N ALA A 113 20.04 9.66 -3.74
CA ALA A 113 19.57 8.27 -3.72
C ALA A 113 20.67 7.26 -3.34
N ASP A 114 21.89 7.73 -3.08
CA ASP A 114 23.02 6.86 -2.74
C ASP A 114 22.80 6.18 -1.39
N ASN A 115 23.06 4.88 -1.34
CA ASN A 115 23.03 4.11 -0.10
C ASN A 115 24.02 4.69 0.92
N GLY A 116 23.50 5.05 2.10
CA GLY A 116 24.28 5.65 3.17
C GLY A 116 24.25 7.18 3.19
N THR A 117 23.45 7.82 2.34
CA THR A 117 23.23 9.27 2.38
C THR A 117 22.77 9.68 3.78
N ALA A 118 23.42 10.68 4.37
CA ALA A 118 23.15 11.08 5.74
C ALA A 118 21.72 11.59 5.90
N ILE A 119 21.06 11.19 6.99
CA ILE A 119 19.82 11.79 7.46
C ILE A 119 20.17 12.67 8.66
N HIS A 120 19.82 13.95 8.59
CA HIS A 120 20.14 14.94 9.61
C HIS A 120 19.00 15.93 9.81
N LEU A 121 19.12 16.81 10.79
CA LEU A 121 18.24 17.95 10.93
C LEU A 121 18.68 19.10 10.04
N TRP A 122 17.70 19.74 9.42
CA TRP A 122 17.88 21.01 8.74
C TRP A 122 16.69 21.91 9.02
N GLU A 123 16.90 23.22 8.97
CA GLU A 123 15.83 24.20 9.11
C GLU A 123 14.74 23.94 8.05
N LYS A 124 13.48 24.05 8.45
CA LYS A 124 12.35 23.77 7.56
C LYS A 124 12.31 24.76 6.40
N THR A 125 12.56 24.25 5.20
CA THR A 125 12.51 25.00 3.93
C THR A 125 11.36 24.56 3.01
N GLY A 126 10.82 23.35 3.22
CA GLY A 126 9.83 22.74 2.32
C GLY A 126 10.44 22.11 1.06
N ALA A 127 11.76 21.97 1.00
CA ALA A 127 12.42 21.25 -0.08
C ALA A 127 12.05 19.75 -0.04
N LYS A 128 11.90 19.11 -1.20
CA LYS A 128 11.40 17.71 -1.30
C LYS A 128 12.17 16.70 -0.44
N GLN A 129 13.45 16.92 -0.14
CA GLN A 129 14.22 16.03 0.73
C GLN A 129 13.84 16.11 2.23
N GLN A 130 12.99 17.07 2.63
CA GLN A 130 12.42 17.20 3.97
C GLN A 130 11.03 16.56 4.11
N HIS A 131 10.49 16.09 2.99
CA HIS A 131 9.18 15.45 2.92
C HIS A 131 9.37 13.93 2.97
N TRP A 132 8.60 13.28 3.85
CA TRP A 132 8.67 11.85 4.07
C TRP A 132 7.30 11.20 3.93
N PHE A 133 7.28 10.02 3.34
CA PHE A 133 6.09 9.21 3.16
C PHE A 133 6.10 8.05 4.15
N PHE A 134 5.02 7.91 4.90
CA PHE A 134 4.86 6.87 5.92
C PHE A 134 3.99 5.75 5.34
N GLU A 135 4.63 4.70 4.82
CA GLU A 135 3.97 3.49 4.31
C GLU A 135 3.64 2.54 5.47
N LYS A 136 2.37 2.46 5.87
CA LYS A 136 1.93 1.62 6.99
C LYS A 136 2.09 0.15 6.62
N ILE A 137 2.71 -0.61 7.52
CA ILE A 137 2.93 -2.06 7.37
C ILE A 137 1.87 -2.80 8.18
N ASN A 138 1.72 -2.45 9.46
CA ASN A 138 0.72 -3.00 10.38
C ASN A 138 0.62 -2.13 11.64
N ASP A 139 -0.26 -2.50 12.57
CA ASP A 139 -0.43 -1.79 13.85
C ASP A 139 0.57 -2.22 14.94
N ASN A 140 1.30 -3.32 14.73
CA ASN A 140 2.14 -3.93 15.76
C ASN A 140 3.50 -3.24 15.86
N PRO A 141 4.04 -3.01 17.07
CA PRO A 141 5.38 -2.45 17.25
C PRO A 141 6.53 -3.38 16.81
N GLY A 142 6.20 -4.59 16.35
CA GLY A 142 7.15 -5.66 16.03
C GLY A 142 7.80 -6.29 17.27
N GLN A 143 8.40 -7.47 17.09
CA GLN A 143 9.12 -8.17 18.15
C GLN A 143 10.51 -7.55 18.32
N GLY A 144 10.61 -6.47 19.10
CA GLY A 144 11.92 -6.13 19.66
C GLY A 144 12.40 -7.32 20.48
N GLN A 145 13.56 -7.90 20.17
CA GLN A 145 14.08 -9.04 20.91
C GLN A 145 14.27 -8.66 22.39
N GLN A 146 13.36 -9.13 23.24
CA GLN A 146 13.52 -9.25 24.69
C GLN A 146 13.57 -10.75 25.00
N PRO A 147 14.41 -11.20 25.95
CA PRO A 147 14.81 -12.61 26.08
C PRO A 147 13.65 -13.52 26.47
N TYR A 148 13.60 -14.69 25.83
CA TYR A 148 12.60 -15.76 25.96
C TYR A 148 12.14 -16.02 27.41
N GLN A 149 10.84 -15.88 27.67
CA GLN A 149 10.14 -16.67 28.68
C GLN A 149 8.99 -17.43 28.02
N GLN A 150 9.02 -18.76 28.20
CA GLN A 150 8.04 -19.72 27.67
C GLN A 150 6.64 -19.43 28.22
N GLN A 151 5.62 -19.42 27.35
CA GLN A 151 4.23 -19.56 27.78
C GLN A 151 3.56 -20.77 27.12
N GLN A 152 2.94 -21.56 27.99
CA GLN A 152 2.27 -22.82 27.74
C GLN A 152 0.97 -22.60 26.94
N GLN A 153 0.68 -23.54 26.03
CA GLN A 153 -0.54 -23.56 25.23
C GLN A 153 -1.78 -23.76 26.13
N GLN A 154 -2.77 -22.87 26.01
CA GLN A 154 -4.15 -23.18 26.40
C GLN A 154 -4.97 -23.46 25.15
N GLN A 155 -5.59 -24.65 25.13
CA GLN A 155 -6.51 -25.11 24.09
C GLN A 155 -7.80 -24.29 24.08
N TYR A 156 -8.25 -23.91 22.88
CA TYR A 156 -9.56 -23.28 22.65
C TYR A 156 -10.63 -24.36 22.41
N GLN A 157 -11.78 -24.25 23.06
CA GLN A 157 -13.00 -25.04 22.75
C GLN A 157 -14.06 -24.13 22.10
N PRO A 158 -14.75 -24.57 21.02
CA PRO A 158 -15.84 -23.81 20.42
C PRO A 158 -17.17 -23.99 21.19
N PRO A 159 -18.10 -23.01 21.10
CA PRO A 159 -19.38 -23.04 21.81
C PRO A 159 -20.43 -23.97 21.14
N PRO A 160 -21.45 -24.45 21.88
CA PRO A 160 -22.37 -25.49 21.41
C PRO A 160 -23.49 -24.98 20.49
N GLN A 161 -23.84 -25.80 19.49
CA GLN A 161 -24.91 -25.57 18.51
C GLN A 161 -26.30 -25.90 19.11
N GLN A 162 -27.29 -25.01 18.93
CA GLN A 162 -28.69 -25.32 19.20
C GLN A 162 -29.36 -25.93 17.96
N GLN A 163 -30.15 -27.00 18.18
CA GLN A 163 -30.90 -27.73 17.15
C GLN A 163 -32.17 -26.96 16.74
N TYR A 164 -32.38 -26.81 15.43
CA TYR A 164 -33.62 -26.30 14.84
C TYR A 164 -34.55 -27.46 14.48
N GLN A 165 -35.83 -27.41 14.88
CA GLN A 165 -36.86 -28.37 14.46
C GLN A 165 -37.86 -27.72 13.48
N PRO A 166 -38.19 -28.35 12.34
CA PRO A 166 -39.22 -27.84 11.43
C PRO A 166 -40.65 -28.33 11.81
N PRO A 167 -41.72 -27.59 11.43
CA PRO A 167 -43.10 -27.95 11.71
C PRO A 167 -43.68 -29.04 10.77
N PRO A 168 -44.79 -29.72 11.16
CA PRO A 168 -45.28 -30.93 10.48
C PRO A 168 -46.07 -30.67 9.19
N GLN A 169 -45.90 -31.56 8.21
CA GLN A 169 -46.54 -31.51 6.90
C GLN A 169 -47.99 -32.02 6.95
N GLN A 170 -48.95 -31.20 6.50
CA GLN A 170 -50.29 -31.65 6.12
C GLN A 170 -50.35 -31.94 4.61
N ASN A 171 -51.02 -33.04 4.28
CA ASN A 171 -51.14 -33.62 2.95
C ASN A 171 -52.19 -32.85 2.12
N TYR A 172 -51.75 -32.11 1.10
CA TYR A 172 -52.63 -31.43 0.14
C TYR A 172 -52.37 -31.95 -1.28
N GLN A 173 -53.39 -32.53 -1.90
CA GLN A 173 -53.43 -32.80 -3.35
C GLN A 173 -54.06 -31.61 -4.07
N PRO A 174 -53.45 -31.08 -5.16
CA PRO A 174 -54.06 -30.01 -5.94
C PRO A 174 -55.08 -30.54 -6.98
N PRO A 175 -56.14 -29.77 -7.31
CA PRO A 175 -57.10 -30.08 -8.37
C PRO A 175 -56.55 -29.72 -9.77
N PRO A 176 -57.15 -30.21 -10.88
CA PRO A 176 -56.59 -30.08 -12.21
C PRO A 176 -56.63 -28.65 -12.76
N GLN A 177 -55.53 -28.27 -13.41
CA GLN A 177 -55.24 -26.92 -13.92
C GLN A 177 -56.17 -26.55 -15.10
N GLN A 178 -56.98 -25.50 -14.92
CA GLN A 178 -57.48 -24.70 -16.04
C GLN A 178 -56.44 -23.61 -16.35
N GLN A 179 -56.10 -23.45 -17.63
CA GLN A 179 -55.21 -22.38 -18.10
C GLN A 179 -55.86 -21.02 -17.88
N GLN A 180 -55.51 -20.35 -16.78
CA GLN A 180 -55.74 -18.93 -16.59
C GLN A 180 -54.43 -18.20 -16.86
N GLN A 181 -54.47 -17.23 -17.77
CA GLN A 181 -53.35 -16.36 -18.10
C GLN A 181 -52.89 -15.64 -16.82
N GLN A 182 -51.60 -15.76 -16.51
CA GLN A 182 -50.99 -15.17 -15.32
C GLN A 182 -51.13 -13.64 -15.36
N PRO A 183 -51.58 -13.00 -14.27
CA PRO A 183 -51.34 -11.57 -14.08
C PRO A 183 -49.83 -11.35 -14.02
N GLN A 184 -49.31 -10.47 -14.88
CA GLN A 184 -47.93 -10.03 -14.78
C GLN A 184 -47.71 -9.42 -13.39
N GLN A 185 -46.74 -9.97 -12.64
CA GLN A 185 -46.31 -9.36 -11.39
C GLN A 185 -45.85 -7.91 -11.68
N PRO A 186 -46.22 -6.93 -10.85
CA PRO A 186 -45.64 -5.60 -10.94
C PRO A 186 -44.11 -5.72 -10.89
N GLN A 187 -43.43 -5.21 -11.91
CA GLN A 187 -41.98 -5.13 -11.91
C GLN A 187 -41.56 -4.36 -10.65
N GLN A 188 -40.78 -5.00 -9.78
CA GLN A 188 -40.10 -4.28 -8.71
C GLN A 188 -39.34 -3.10 -9.34
N PRO A 189 -39.37 -1.89 -8.74
CA PRO A 189 -38.56 -0.79 -9.20
C PRO A 189 -37.11 -1.28 -9.32
N GLN A 190 -36.55 -1.27 -10.53
CA GLN A 190 -35.14 -1.58 -10.73
C GLN A 190 -34.37 -0.59 -9.86
N GLN A 191 -33.65 -1.10 -8.85
CA GLN A 191 -32.62 -0.31 -8.18
C GLN A 191 -31.73 0.28 -9.28
N PRO A 192 -31.34 1.57 -9.21
CA PRO A 192 -30.44 2.15 -10.20
C PRO A 192 -29.25 1.20 -10.38
N GLN A 193 -29.07 0.68 -11.59
CA GLN A 193 -27.93 -0.20 -11.88
C GLN A 193 -26.67 0.59 -11.53
N GLN A 194 -25.92 0.11 -10.54
CA GLN A 194 -24.63 0.71 -10.21
C GLN A 194 -23.76 0.70 -11.49
N PRO A 195 -23.13 1.82 -11.85
CA PRO A 195 -22.46 1.98 -13.14
C PRO A 195 -21.37 0.93 -13.29
N GLN A 196 -21.50 0.03 -14.27
CA GLN A 196 -20.58 -1.10 -14.49
C GLN A 196 -19.14 -0.64 -14.79
N CYS A 197 -18.15 -1.42 -14.37
CA CYS A 197 -16.74 -1.21 -14.69
C CYS A 197 -16.60 -1.06 -16.21
N PRO A 198 -15.92 -0.01 -16.71
CA PRO A 198 -15.86 0.27 -18.15
C PRO A 198 -15.03 -0.77 -18.91
N VAL A 199 -14.30 -1.65 -18.21
CA VAL A 199 -13.54 -2.75 -18.79
C VAL A 199 -14.14 -4.07 -18.32
N SER A 200 -14.62 -4.89 -19.26
CA SER A 200 -15.16 -6.21 -18.94
C SER A 200 -14.09 -7.13 -18.32
N PRO A 201 -14.46 -8.04 -17.41
CA PRO A 201 -13.55 -9.06 -16.90
C PRO A 201 -12.83 -9.85 -18.01
N GLY A 202 -11.60 -10.27 -17.74
CA GLY A 202 -10.76 -11.00 -18.70
C GLY A 202 -9.28 -10.91 -18.40
N THR A 203 -8.48 -11.59 -19.21
CA THR A 203 -7.03 -11.57 -19.13
C THR A 203 -6.47 -10.51 -20.06
N TYR A 204 -5.57 -9.67 -19.54
CA TYR A 204 -5.02 -8.52 -20.25
C TYR A 204 -3.51 -8.39 -20.07
N PHE A 205 -2.86 -7.81 -21.07
CA PHE A 205 -1.64 -7.04 -20.92
C PHE A 205 -2.02 -5.60 -20.56
N LEU A 206 -1.48 -5.10 -19.45
CA LEU A 206 -1.73 -3.73 -18.99
C LEU A 206 -0.61 -2.83 -19.51
N LYS A 207 -0.84 -2.20 -20.66
CA LYS A 207 0.18 -1.47 -21.41
C LYS A 207 0.14 0.02 -21.12
N ASN A 208 1.27 0.58 -20.72
CA ASN A 208 1.37 2.00 -20.42
C ASN A 208 1.20 2.84 -21.69
N VAL A 209 0.37 3.89 -21.62
CA VAL A 209 0.07 4.76 -22.78
C VAL A 209 1.29 5.55 -23.23
N LYS A 210 2.18 5.96 -22.31
CA LYS A 210 3.36 6.77 -22.64
C LYS A 210 4.48 5.97 -23.29
N THR A 211 4.77 4.79 -22.75
CA THR A 211 6.00 4.04 -23.09
C THR A 211 5.75 2.79 -23.93
N GLY A 212 4.54 2.22 -23.88
CA GLY A 212 4.23 0.93 -24.49
C GLY A 212 4.75 -0.29 -23.72
N THR A 213 5.44 -0.11 -22.58
CA THR A 213 5.81 -1.20 -21.68
C THR A 213 4.57 -1.73 -20.94
N VAL A 214 4.60 -3.00 -20.53
CA VAL A 214 3.50 -3.66 -19.82
C VAL A 214 3.82 -3.85 -18.35
N ILE A 215 2.78 -3.95 -17.50
CA ILE A 215 2.94 -4.37 -16.11
C ILE A 215 3.40 -5.83 -16.07
N ASP A 216 4.57 -6.06 -15.47
CA ASP A 216 5.26 -7.34 -15.38
C ASP A 216 5.50 -7.71 -13.91
N LEU A 217 5.18 -8.95 -13.56
CA LEU A 217 5.60 -9.55 -12.29
C LEU A 217 7.02 -10.09 -12.42
N SER A 218 7.96 -9.50 -11.68
CA SER A 218 9.39 -9.81 -11.73
C SER A 218 9.65 -11.32 -11.65
N ARG A 219 10.21 -11.86 -12.73
CA ARG A 219 10.57 -13.29 -12.88
C ARG A 219 9.40 -14.25 -12.67
N GLY A 220 8.16 -13.76 -12.64
CA GLY A 220 6.99 -14.51 -12.21
C GLY A 220 7.13 -15.13 -10.81
N ALA A 221 7.72 -14.39 -9.88
CA ALA A 221 7.89 -14.81 -8.49
C ALA A 221 6.56 -14.71 -7.72
N ALA A 222 6.18 -15.78 -7.01
CA ALA A 222 4.96 -15.84 -6.21
C ALA A 222 5.13 -15.28 -4.78
N ASP A 223 6.33 -14.82 -4.43
CA ASP A 223 6.66 -14.33 -3.10
C ASP A 223 5.88 -13.04 -2.77
N GLU A 224 5.44 -12.92 -1.52
CA GLU A 224 4.84 -11.70 -1.00
C GLU A 224 5.84 -10.53 -1.12
N GLY A 225 5.40 -9.41 -1.67
CA GLY A 225 6.24 -8.24 -1.89
C GLY A 225 7.17 -8.34 -3.12
N ALA A 226 7.04 -9.39 -3.95
CA ALA A 226 7.78 -9.48 -5.21
C ALA A 226 7.49 -8.25 -6.10
N ASP A 227 8.51 -7.82 -6.83
CA ASP A 227 8.45 -6.59 -7.61
C ASP A 227 7.44 -6.69 -8.76
N VAL A 228 6.62 -5.64 -8.90
CA VAL A 228 5.82 -5.38 -10.09
C VAL A 228 6.35 -4.11 -10.75
N PHE A 229 6.71 -4.19 -12.03
CA PHE A 229 7.36 -3.09 -12.75
C PHE A 229 6.89 -3.03 -14.21
N GLY A 230 7.23 -1.94 -14.90
CA GLY A 230 7.15 -1.84 -16.36
C GLY A 230 8.28 -2.64 -17.02
N TYR A 231 7.92 -3.42 -18.03
CA TYR A 231 8.86 -4.19 -18.84
C TYR A 231 8.40 -4.26 -20.30
N ASP A 232 9.34 -4.48 -21.22
CA ASP A 232 9.05 -4.70 -22.63
C ASP A 232 8.11 -5.90 -22.82
N HIS A 233 7.12 -5.74 -23.69
CA HIS A 233 6.13 -6.78 -23.92
C HIS A 233 6.77 -8.01 -24.60
N ASN A 234 6.69 -9.17 -23.95
CA ASN A 234 7.19 -10.45 -24.45
C ASN A 234 6.14 -11.58 -24.46
N GLY A 235 4.92 -11.30 -23.96
CA GLY A 235 3.79 -12.23 -23.98
C GLY A 235 3.80 -13.30 -22.89
N GLY A 236 4.77 -13.27 -21.96
CA GLY A 236 4.90 -14.21 -20.86
C GLY A 236 3.71 -14.18 -19.88
N ASN A 237 3.46 -15.29 -19.19
CA ASN A 237 2.35 -15.37 -18.23
C ASN A 237 2.53 -14.44 -17.02
N ASN A 238 3.77 -14.07 -16.70
CA ASN A 238 4.10 -13.05 -15.70
C ASN A 238 3.67 -11.62 -16.12
N GLN A 239 3.36 -11.39 -17.40
CA GLN A 239 2.84 -10.12 -17.94
C GLN A 239 1.31 -10.12 -18.13
N LYS A 240 0.65 -11.24 -17.84
CA LYS A 240 -0.80 -11.40 -18.01
C LYS A 240 -1.50 -11.22 -16.66
N TRP A 241 -2.48 -10.33 -16.64
CA TRP A 241 -3.27 -10.01 -15.47
C TRP A 241 -4.74 -10.30 -15.74
N LEU A 242 -5.33 -11.17 -14.93
CA LEU A 242 -6.76 -11.43 -14.87
C LEU A 242 -7.44 -10.28 -14.10
N LEU A 243 -8.19 -9.45 -14.83
CA LEU A 243 -9.11 -8.48 -14.27
C LEU A 243 -10.43 -9.19 -13.94
N GLN A 244 -10.82 -9.19 -12.67
CA GLN A 244 -12.05 -9.86 -12.21
C GLN A 244 -12.75 -9.04 -11.11
N PRO A 245 -14.09 -9.12 -10.99
CA PRO A 245 -14.83 -8.45 -9.92
C PRO A 245 -14.35 -8.93 -8.54
N SER A 246 -14.28 -8.03 -7.57
CA SER A 246 -13.97 -8.38 -6.18
C SER A 246 -15.19 -8.92 -5.42
N GLY A 247 -16.39 -8.73 -5.96
CA GLY A 247 -17.67 -8.97 -5.28
C GLY A 247 -18.24 -7.71 -4.61
N ASN A 248 -17.49 -6.61 -4.55
CA ASN A 248 -17.91 -5.34 -3.94
C ASN A 248 -18.23 -4.29 -5.02
N GLY A 249 -19.47 -4.29 -5.49
CA GLY A 249 -19.95 -3.32 -6.49
C GLY A 249 -19.12 -3.38 -7.77
N GLN A 250 -18.42 -2.28 -8.08
CA GLN A 250 -17.62 -2.10 -9.31
C GLN A 250 -16.14 -2.38 -9.14
N ASN A 251 -15.75 -2.82 -7.94
CA ASN A 251 -14.37 -3.01 -7.59
C ASN A 251 -13.84 -4.27 -8.29
N MET A 252 -12.63 -4.16 -8.79
CA MET A 252 -11.93 -5.20 -9.52
C MET A 252 -10.65 -5.57 -8.78
N THR A 253 -10.14 -6.77 -9.05
CA THR A 253 -8.82 -7.21 -8.64
C THR A 253 -8.01 -7.55 -9.89
N LEU A 254 -6.68 -7.41 -9.79
CA LEU A 254 -5.73 -7.76 -10.85
C LEU A 254 -4.88 -8.92 -10.37
N ARG A 255 -5.16 -10.13 -10.87
CA ARG A 255 -4.46 -11.36 -10.48
C ARG A 255 -3.48 -11.79 -11.57
N ASN A 256 -2.22 -11.99 -11.23
CA ASN A 256 -1.23 -12.49 -12.16
C ASN A 256 -1.56 -13.93 -12.57
N VAL A 257 -1.50 -14.22 -13.88
CA VAL A 257 -1.85 -15.55 -14.42
C VAL A 257 -0.83 -16.62 -14.06
N GLN A 258 0.45 -16.28 -13.93
CA GLN A 258 1.50 -17.27 -13.65
C GLN A 258 1.47 -17.74 -12.19
N THR A 259 1.30 -16.81 -11.25
CA THR A 259 1.52 -17.08 -9.82
C THR A 259 0.25 -17.07 -8.99
N ASN A 260 -0.86 -16.60 -9.55
CA ASN A 260 -2.11 -16.37 -8.83
C ASN A 260 -2.04 -15.30 -7.73
N THR A 261 -0.94 -14.56 -7.61
CA THR A 261 -0.80 -13.40 -6.72
C THR A 261 -1.46 -12.16 -7.33
N TYR A 262 -1.77 -11.16 -6.52
CA TYR A 262 -2.44 -9.93 -6.94
C TYR A 262 -1.46 -8.77 -7.03
N ALA A 263 -1.70 -7.86 -7.98
CA ALA A 263 -1.09 -6.53 -7.93
C ALA A 263 -1.68 -5.81 -6.72
N SER A 264 -0.84 -5.51 -5.75
CA SER A 264 -1.22 -4.97 -4.45
C SER A 264 -0.22 -3.92 -4.01
N PHE A 265 -0.51 -3.21 -2.94
CA PHE A 265 0.44 -2.33 -2.29
C PHE A 265 0.24 -2.42 -0.76
N PRO A 266 1.28 -2.23 0.05
CA PRO A 266 1.16 -2.30 1.51
C PRO A 266 0.13 -1.29 2.04
N GLY A 267 -0.87 -1.80 2.76
CA GLY A 267 -2.15 -1.14 3.04
C GLY A 267 -2.09 0.10 3.94
N GLN A 268 -3.09 0.97 3.74
CA GLN A 268 -3.45 2.17 4.53
C GLN A 268 -2.45 3.32 4.62
N SER A 269 -1.55 3.47 3.67
CA SER A 269 -0.77 4.72 3.53
C SER A 269 -1.28 5.56 2.38
N PHE A 270 -1.71 6.80 2.65
CA PHE A 270 -2.07 7.79 1.61
C PHE A 270 -0.83 8.46 0.99
N ALA A 271 0.34 7.80 1.04
CA ALA A 271 1.58 8.33 0.50
C ALA A 271 1.64 8.20 -1.03
N GLN A 272 2.01 9.28 -1.71
CA GLN A 272 2.35 9.24 -3.13
C GLN A 272 3.60 8.41 -3.34
N GLY A 273 3.54 7.47 -4.27
CA GLY A 273 4.62 6.64 -4.81
C GLY A 273 4.85 5.29 -4.14
N ILE A 274 3.90 4.81 -3.33
CA ILE A 274 3.94 3.44 -2.81
C ILE A 274 4.04 2.45 -3.96
N LEU A 275 5.03 1.55 -3.91
CA LEU A 275 5.26 0.59 -4.98
C LEU A 275 4.15 -0.46 -5.02
N VAL A 276 3.71 -0.78 -6.23
CA VAL A 276 2.88 -1.95 -6.48
C VAL A 276 3.79 -3.18 -6.42
N LYS A 277 3.35 -4.20 -5.69
CA LYS A 277 4.02 -5.46 -5.46
C LYS A 277 3.05 -6.63 -5.61
N ALA A 278 3.58 -7.84 -5.73
CA ALA A 278 2.78 -9.05 -5.64
C ALA A 278 2.31 -9.28 -4.20
N SER A 279 1.07 -9.73 -4.03
CA SER A 279 0.55 -10.17 -2.74
C SER A 279 -0.38 -11.37 -2.87
N ASN A 280 -0.45 -12.21 -1.85
CA ASN A 280 -1.53 -13.21 -1.71
C ASN A 280 -2.85 -12.58 -1.23
N HIS A 281 -2.82 -11.31 -0.81
CA HIS A 281 -4.00 -10.53 -0.43
C HIS A 281 -4.48 -9.66 -1.60
N PRO A 282 -5.74 -9.80 -2.03
CA PRO A 282 -6.27 -9.02 -3.14
C PRO A 282 -6.41 -7.55 -2.76
N GLN A 283 -5.92 -6.68 -3.64
CA GLN A 283 -6.17 -5.24 -3.59
C GLN A 283 -7.31 -4.89 -4.55
N GLU A 284 -8.24 -4.08 -4.08
CA GLU A 284 -9.37 -3.61 -4.86
C GLU A 284 -9.02 -2.32 -5.62
N PHE A 285 -9.42 -2.27 -6.89
CA PHE A 285 -9.29 -1.12 -7.76
C PHE A 285 -10.63 -0.77 -8.40
N THR A 286 -10.87 0.51 -8.63
CA THR A 286 -11.87 0.98 -9.59
C THR A 286 -11.16 1.33 -10.89
N ILE A 287 -11.69 0.86 -12.01
CA ILE A 287 -11.20 1.22 -13.34
C ILE A 287 -12.04 2.38 -13.86
N THR A 288 -11.41 3.47 -14.27
CA THR A 288 -12.11 4.65 -14.81
C THR A 288 -11.53 5.07 -16.14
N SER A 289 -12.38 5.57 -17.04
CA SER A 289 -11.96 6.02 -18.37
C SER A 289 -11.07 7.25 -18.28
N ALA A 290 -9.97 7.26 -19.05
CA ALA A 290 -9.16 8.45 -19.29
C ALA A 290 -9.50 9.06 -20.66
N ASP A 291 -8.85 10.16 -21.03
CA ASP A 291 -8.87 10.69 -22.40
C ASP A 291 -8.35 9.67 -23.41
N ARG A 292 -7.39 8.82 -22.99
CA ARG A 292 -6.90 7.64 -23.71
C ARG A 292 -6.61 6.51 -22.73
N GLY A 293 -7.17 5.33 -23.00
CA GLY A 293 -7.03 4.18 -22.10
C GLY A 293 -7.80 4.38 -20.78
N PHE A 294 -7.27 3.81 -19.71
CA PHE A 294 -7.95 3.77 -18.41
C PHE A 294 -6.98 4.09 -17.27
N TYR A 295 -7.53 4.64 -16.19
CA TYR A 295 -6.88 4.71 -14.89
C TYR A 295 -7.20 3.47 -14.07
N ILE A 296 -6.21 2.98 -13.32
CA ILE A 296 -6.37 1.92 -12.32
C ILE A 296 -6.26 2.59 -10.94
N GLN A 297 -7.39 2.84 -10.27
CA GLN A 297 -7.45 3.61 -9.03
C GLN A 297 -7.66 2.69 -7.82
N PRO A 298 -6.81 2.71 -6.79
CA PRO A 298 -7.09 2.01 -5.54
C PRO A 298 -8.37 2.51 -4.87
N THR A 299 -9.25 1.61 -4.44
CA THR A 299 -10.57 2.00 -3.89
C THR A 299 -10.47 2.78 -2.59
N GLN A 300 -9.42 2.54 -1.80
CA GLN A 300 -9.16 3.23 -0.54
C GLN A 300 -8.45 4.58 -0.73
N GLN A 301 -8.03 4.94 -1.95
CA GLN A 301 -7.34 6.20 -2.25
C GLN A 301 -7.90 6.91 -3.49
N PRO A 302 -9.10 7.51 -3.38
CA PRO A 302 -9.68 8.30 -4.47
C PRO A 302 -8.73 9.41 -4.92
N GLY A 303 -8.59 9.60 -6.23
CA GLY A 303 -7.69 10.61 -6.80
C GLY A 303 -6.24 10.14 -6.98
N TYR A 304 -5.94 8.87 -6.68
CA TYR A 304 -4.64 8.23 -6.95
C TYR A 304 -4.80 7.09 -7.95
N VAL A 305 -3.75 6.81 -8.72
CA VAL A 305 -3.76 5.85 -9.82
C VAL A 305 -2.43 5.11 -9.92
N LEU A 306 -2.42 3.96 -10.58
CA LEU A 306 -1.15 3.30 -10.92
C LEU A 306 -0.35 4.15 -11.92
N ASP A 307 0.90 4.41 -11.57
CA ASP A 307 1.85 5.28 -12.25
C ASP A 307 3.12 4.49 -12.58
N LEU A 308 3.55 4.55 -13.84
CA LEU A 308 4.88 4.11 -14.24
C LEU A 308 5.88 5.20 -13.87
N VAL A 309 6.74 4.94 -12.89
CA VAL A 309 7.58 5.95 -12.24
C VAL A 309 8.37 6.78 -13.26
N HIS A 310 8.19 8.11 -13.20
CA HIS A 310 8.77 9.10 -14.12
C HIS A 310 8.41 8.92 -15.60
N GLY A 311 7.55 7.95 -15.95
CA GLY A 311 7.26 7.56 -17.31
C GLY A 311 8.49 7.06 -18.07
N SER A 312 9.44 6.40 -17.38
CA SER A 312 10.61 5.80 -18.02
C SER A 312 10.22 4.51 -18.76
N LYS A 313 10.81 4.31 -19.94
CA LYS A 313 10.65 3.09 -20.75
C LYS A 313 11.65 2.00 -20.37
N ASP A 314 12.55 2.26 -19.42
CA ASP A 314 13.59 1.31 -19.06
C ASP A 314 12.98 0.08 -18.36
N ASN A 315 13.47 -1.10 -18.72
CA ASN A 315 13.05 -2.36 -18.12
C ASN A 315 13.31 -2.36 -16.61
N GLY A 316 12.28 -2.67 -15.83
CA GLY A 316 12.33 -2.64 -14.37
C GLY A 316 11.88 -1.31 -13.75
N THR A 317 11.43 -0.33 -14.55
CA THR A 317 10.83 0.91 -14.05
C THR A 317 9.66 0.58 -13.13
N LYS A 318 9.69 1.01 -11.88
CA LYS A 318 8.70 0.60 -10.88
C LYS A 318 7.30 1.12 -11.22
N ILE A 319 6.28 0.35 -10.83
CA ILE A 319 4.89 0.83 -10.79
C ILE A 319 4.60 1.29 -9.36
N CYS A 320 3.98 2.46 -9.22
CA CYS A 320 3.58 2.98 -7.91
C CYS A 320 2.16 3.54 -7.92
N VAL A 321 1.63 3.83 -6.75
CA VAL A 321 0.37 4.57 -6.57
C VAL A 321 0.71 6.05 -6.48
N TRP A 322 0.29 6.88 -7.43
CA TRP A 322 0.60 8.31 -7.46
C TRP A 322 -0.66 9.15 -7.63
N GLN A 323 -0.63 10.41 -7.19
CA GLN A 323 -1.74 11.34 -7.39
C GLN A 323 -2.06 11.45 -8.89
N ASN A 324 -3.34 11.32 -9.25
CA ASN A 324 -3.79 11.41 -10.61
C ASN A 324 -3.60 12.84 -11.15
N ASN A 325 -2.55 13.02 -11.95
CA ASN A 325 -2.21 14.27 -12.64
C ASN A 325 -2.49 14.17 -14.15
N GLN A 326 -3.21 13.12 -14.56
CA GLN A 326 -3.70 12.85 -15.91
C GLN A 326 -2.57 12.73 -16.95
N GLN A 327 -1.35 12.44 -16.52
CA GLN A 327 -0.22 12.21 -17.42
C GLN A 327 -0.27 10.81 -18.05
N ASP A 328 0.34 10.65 -19.22
CA ASP A 328 0.26 9.40 -19.98
C ASP A 328 0.97 8.22 -19.29
N ASN A 329 1.90 8.47 -18.35
CA ASN A 329 2.50 7.41 -17.55
C ASN A 329 1.54 6.83 -16.49
N GLN A 330 0.36 7.42 -16.30
CA GLN A 330 -0.69 6.96 -15.38
C GLN A 330 -1.87 6.27 -16.08
N LYS A 331 -1.80 6.17 -17.41
CA LYS A 331 -2.88 5.63 -18.24
C LYS A 331 -2.45 4.30 -18.82
N TRP A 332 -3.41 3.38 -18.89
CA TRP A 332 -3.17 2.00 -19.27
C TRP A 332 -4.17 1.54 -20.32
N TYR A 333 -3.68 0.94 -21.40
CA TYR A 333 -4.51 0.14 -22.29
C TYR A 333 -4.65 -1.26 -21.71
N PHE A 334 -5.88 -1.76 -21.71
CA PHE A 334 -6.20 -3.14 -21.40
C PHE A 334 -6.23 -3.92 -22.72
N GLU A 335 -5.06 -4.38 -23.18
CA GLU A 335 -4.93 -5.18 -24.41
C GLU A 335 -5.23 -6.65 -24.08
N ARG A 336 -6.15 -7.30 -24.81
CA ARG A 336 -6.50 -8.71 -24.56
C ARG A 336 -5.28 -9.61 -24.75
N ALA A 337 -5.09 -10.54 -23.81
CA ALA A 337 -3.95 -11.46 -23.78
C ALA A 337 -4.17 -12.80 -24.49
#